data_AF-A0A8J7D9F0-F1
#
_entry.id   AF-A0A8J7D9F0-F1
#
_cell.length_a   1.000
_cell.length_b   1.000
_cell.length_c   1.000
_cell.angle_alpha   90.00
_cell.angle_beta   90.00
_cell.angle_gamma   90.00
#
_symmetry.space_group_name_H-M   'P 1'
#
loop_
_entity.id
_entity.type
_entity.pdbx_description
1 polymer ?
#
loop_
_entity_poly.entity_id
_entity_poly.type
_entity_poly.pdbx_seq_one_letter_code
_entity_poly.pdbx_strand_id
1 'polypeptide(L)'
;MAMKKSEMPKTPPKGNAAKYLSYREAWARIKVACQEGFYLEAITLQESIITDRLISYLTVVGEIQKPTEVHQYPSFGKLIQLWKKQNPLPIEVGGQTSLQEAVDQWRILRNQAVHGMVKSHPGTPTVPVDDFLAVAERAAHEGTLLAKTVSEWCRKIRKYQEKENYL
;
A
#
# COMPACT_ATOMS: atom_id res chain seq x y z
N MET A 1 -12.05 -1.97 -25.11
CA MET A 1 -11.39 -0.95 -24.27
C MET A 1 -11.71 -1.25 -22.81
N ALA A 2 -10.73 -1.26 -21.91
CA ALA A 2 -11.01 -1.45 -20.49
C ALA A 2 -11.77 -0.22 -19.93
N MET A 3 -12.90 -0.45 -19.26
CA MET A 3 -13.70 0.61 -18.63
C MET A 3 -13.12 1.01 -17.27
N LYS A 4 -13.14 2.32 -16.97
CA LYS A 4 -12.81 2.85 -15.65
C LYS A 4 -13.87 2.40 -14.63
N LYS A 5 -13.43 2.08 -13.41
CA LYS A 5 -14.33 1.78 -12.28
C LYS A 5 -14.70 3.04 -11.50
N SER A 6 -13.89 4.09 -11.59
CA SER A 6 -14.16 5.38 -10.95
C SER A 6 -15.06 6.30 -11.79
N GLU A 7 -16.03 6.91 -11.13
CA GLU A 7 -16.78 8.04 -11.69
C GLU A 7 -15.89 9.29 -11.79
N MET A 8 -16.17 10.18 -12.74
CA MET A 8 -15.48 11.46 -12.83
C MET A 8 -15.74 12.32 -11.58
N PRO A 9 -14.74 13.06 -11.08
CA PRO A 9 -14.96 13.96 -9.95
C PRO A 9 -15.89 15.11 -10.36
N LYS A 10 -16.82 15.48 -9.46
CA LYS A 10 -17.76 16.59 -9.68
C LYS A 10 -17.07 17.96 -9.80
N THR A 11 -15.90 18.09 -9.17
CA THR A 11 -15.07 19.29 -9.23
C THR A 11 -13.66 18.95 -9.71
N PRO A 12 -13.01 19.84 -10.50
CA PRO A 12 -11.64 19.62 -10.92
C PRO A 12 -10.70 19.51 -9.71
N PRO A 13 -9.81 18.51 -9.66
CA PRO A 13 -8.85 18.39 -8.56
C PRO A 13 -7.84 19.54 -8.61
N LYS A 14 -7.53 20.10 -7.43
CA LYS A 14 -6.43 21.07 -7.29
C LYS A 14 -5.09 20.35 -7.24
N GLY A 15 -4.08 20.88 -7.93
CA GLY A 15 -2.72 20.31 -7.95
C GLY A 15 -2.54 19.20 -9.00
N ASN A 16 -1.85 18.11 -8.64
CA ASN A 16 -1.56 17.02 -9.56
C ASN A 16 -2.81 16.18 -9.88
N ALA A 17 -3.58 16.63 -10.88
CA ALA A 17 -4.82 16.01 -11.32
C ALA A 17 -4.65 14.55 -11.76
N ALA A 18 -3.57 14.24 -12.49
CA ALA A 18 -3.31 12.88 -12.96
C ALA A 18 -3.11 11.91 -11.79
N LYS A 19 -2.32 12.29 -10.77
CA LYS A 19 -2.11 11.49 -9.55
C LYS A 19 -3.40 11.33 -8.74
N TYR A 20 -4.23 12.38 -8.68
CA TYR A 20 -5.54 12.28 -8.04
C TYR A 20 -6.44 11.24 -8.74
N LEU A 21 -6.54 11.31 -10.07
CA LEU A 21 -7.39 10.40 -10.85
C LEU A 21 -6.90 8.95 -10.79
N SER A 22 -5.59 8.71 -10.80
CA SER A 22 -5.05 7.35 -10.69
C SER A 22 -5.36 6.72 -9.33
N TYR A 23 -5.22 7.48 -8.24
CA TYR A 23 -5.61 7.02 -6.90
C TYR A 23 -7.11 6.75 -6.80
N ARG A 24 -7.94 7.62 -7.39
CA ARG A 24 -9.39 7.45 -7.41
C ARG A 24 -9.80 6.16 -8.13
N GLU A 25 -9.18 5.88 -9.27
CA GLU A 25 -9.38 4.62 -9.99
C GLU A 25 -8.89 3.40 -9.20
N ALA A 26 -7.71 3.48 -8.59
CA ALA A 26 -7.16 2.40 -7.77
C ALA A 26 -8.10 2.04 -6.61
N TRP A 27 -8.63 3.04 -5.89
CA TRP A 27 -9.58 2.80 -4.80
C TRP A 27 -10.92 2.22 -5.30
N ALA A 28 -11.41 2.67 -6.45
CA ALA A 28 -12.63 2.10 -7.05
C ALA A 28 -12.43 0.63 -7.43
N ARG A 29 -11.27 0.29 -8.00
CA ARG A 29 -10.89 -1.09 -8.33
C ARG A 29 -10.71 -1.97 -7.11
N ILE A 30 -10.02 -1.49 -6.07
CA ILE A 30 -9.89 -2.21 -4.80
C ILE A 30 -11.27 -2.55 -4.24
N LYS A 31 -12.20 -1.58 -4.24
CA LYS A 31 -13.57 -1.82 -3.75
C LYS A 31 -14.26 -2.94 -4.54
N VAL A 32 -14.28 -2.86 -5.87
CA VAL A 32 -14.91 -3.87 -6.72
C VAL A 32 -14.21 -5.21 -6.56
N ALA A 33 -12.88 -5.24 -6.53
CA ALA A 33 -12.09 -6.45 -6.40
C ALA A 33 -12.36 -7.17 -5.07
N CYS A 34 -12.46 -6.45 -3.96
CA CYS A 34 -12.89 -7.03 -2.68
C CYS A 34 -14.32 -7.55 -2.71
N GLN A 35 -15.26 -6.85 -3.39
CA GLN A 35 -16.66 -7.26 -3.47
C GLN A 35 -16.87 -8.51 -4.34
N GLU A 36 -16.09 -8.66 -5.40
CA GLU A 36 -16.25 -9.73 -6.40
C GLU A 36 -15.25 -10.89 -6.17
N GLY A 37 -14.48 -10.88 -5.07
CA GLY A 37 -13.50 -11.93 -4.76
C GLY A 37 -12.20 -11.89 -5.58
N PHE A 38 -11.93 -10.82 -6.33
CA PHE A 38 -10.67 -10.61 -7.06
C PHE A 38 -9.55 -10.09 -6.15
N TYR A 39 -9.29 -10.78 -5.04
CA TYR A 39 -8.42 -10.31 -3.97
C TYR A 39 -6.97 -9.99 -4.41
N LEU A 40 -6.44 -10.69 -5.41
CA LEU A 40 -5.11 -10.41 -5.94
C LEU A 40 -5.02 -9.02 -6.61
N GLU A 41 -6.05 -8.57 -7.33
CA GLU A 41 -6.08 -7.20 -7.90
C GLU A 41 -6.08 -6.16 -6.78
N ALA A 42 -6.89 -6.39 -5.74
CA ALA A 42 -6.95 -5.50 -4.58
C ALA A 42 -5.58 -5.38 -3.90
N ILE A 43 -4.94 -6.52 -3.62
CA ILE A 43 -3.62 -6.61 -3.00
C ILE A 43 -2.56 -5.84 -3.79
N THR A 44 -2.48 -6.05 -5.11
CA THR A 44 -1.50 -5.36 -5.97
C THR A 44 -1.68 -3.85 -5.94
N LEU A 45 -2.92 -3.36 -5.98
CA LEU A 45 -3.21 -1.92 -5.91
C LEU A 45 -2.92 -1.33 -4.52
N GLN A 46 -3.19 -2.07 -3.45
CA GLN A 46 -2.88 -1.66 -2.08
C GLN A 46 -1.37 -1.52 -1.86
N GLU A 47 -0.57 -2.49 -2.33
CA GLU A 47 0.88 -2.40 -2.28
C GLU A 47 1.39 -1.18 -3.06
N SER A 48 0.86 -0.94 -4.26
CA SER A 48 1.22 0.22 -5.08
C SER A 48 0.95 1.53 -4.34
N ILE A 49 -0.20 1.65 -3.67
CA ILE A 49 -0.56 2.81 -2.86
C ILE A 49 0.40 2.99 -1.69
N ILE A 50 0.63 1.95 -0.89
CA ILE A 50 1.53 2.03 0.28
C ILE A 50 2.95 2.39 -0.18
N THR A 51 3.43 1.75 -1.24
CA THR A 51 4.75 1.99 -1.83
C THR A 51 4.91 3.45 -2.28
N ASP A 52 3.97 4.01 -3.05
CA ASP A 52 4.03 5.43 -3.47
C ASP A 52 4.01 6.38 -2.27
N ARG A 53 3.26 6.06 -1.20
CA ARG A 53 3.22 6.86 0.02
C ARG A 53 4.53 6.83 0.79
N LEU A 54 5.15 5.66 0.93
CA LEU A 54 6.45 5.51 1.59
C LEU A 54 7.57 6.19 0.78
N ILE A 55 7.58 6.01 -0.54
CA ILE A 55 8.51 6.71 -1.44
C ILE A 55 8.38 8.22 -1.24
N SER A 56 7.15 8.75 -1.32
CA SER A 56 6.92 10.18 -1.15
C SER A 56 7.44 10.70 0.19
N TYR A 57 7.25 9.96 1.28
CA TYR A 57 7.75 10.35 2.60
C TYR A 57 9.29 10.28 2.67
N LEU A 58 9.88 9.16 2.26
CA LEU A 58 11.32 8.92 2.33
C LEU A 58 12.11 9.86 1.42
N THR A 59 11.54 10.30 0.30
CA THR A 59 12.14 11.36 -0.53
C THR A 59 12.09 12.72 0.17
N VAL A 60 10.99 13.07 0.83
CA VAL A 60 10.85 14.35 1.53
C VAL A 60 11.83 14.47 2.69
N VAL A 61 12.04 13.38 3.44
CA VAL A 61 13.01 13.37 4.55
C VAL A 61 14.47 13.14 4.11
N GLY A 62 14.73 13.03 2.80
CA GLY A 62 16.07 12.87 2.25
C GLY A 62 16.69 11.47 2.41
N GLU A 63 15.95 10.46 2.88
CA GLU A 63 16.46 9.10 3.06
C GLU A 63 16.65 8.37 1.72
N ILE A 64 15.84 8.70 0.70
CA ILE A 64 16.04 8.21 -0.67
C ILE A 64 16.01 9.37 -1.67
N GLN A 65 16.86 9.28 -2.68
CA GLN A 65 16.83 10.22 -3.79
C GLN A 65 15.66 9.91 -4.71
N LYS A 66 15.15 10.94 -5.39
CA LYS A 66 14.18 10.74 -6.47
C LYS A 66 14.95 10.17 -7.68
N PRO A 67 14.72 8.91 -8.09
CA PRO A 67 15.38 8.34 -9.24
C PRO A 67 14.96 9.05 -10.52
N THR A 68 15.78 8.91 -11.56
CA THR A 68 15.48 9.39 -12.91
C THR A 68 14.33 8.62 -13.55
N GLU A 69 14.14 7.33 -13.17
CA GLU A 69 13.07 6.48 -13.67
C GLU A 69 12.17 5.94 -12.55
N VAL A 70 10.88 5.81 -12.83
CA VAL A 70 9.85 5.38 -11.86
C VAL A 70 10.04 3.93 -11.40
N HIS A 71 10.69 3.06 -12.18
CA HIS A 71 10.87 1.65 -11.83
C HIS A 71 12.13 1.37 -10.99
N GLN A 72 12.93 2.40 -10.70
CA GLN A 72 14.18 2.26 -9.96
C GLN A 72 14.02 2.51 -8.45
N TYR A 73 12.79 2.59 -7.95
CA TYR A 73 12.57 2.69 -6.51
C TYR A 73 12.92 1.39 -5.78
N PRO A 74 13.33 1.47 -4.50
CA PRO A 74 13.59 0.29 -3.69
C PRO A 74 12.37 -0.64 -3.59
N SER A 75 12.62 -1.93 -3.35
CA SER A 75 11.56 -2.91 -3.12
C SER A 75 10.70 -2.56 -1.91
N PHE A 76 9.46 -3.07 -1.87
CA PHE A 76 8.54 -2.77 -0.77
C PHE A 76 9.12 -3.11 0.61
N GLY A 77 9.81 -4.26 0.75
CA GLY A 77 10.50 -4.64 1.97
C GLY A 77 11.62 -3.66 2.36
N LYS A 78 12.38 -3.16 1.37
CA LYS A 78 13.43 -2.16 1.63
C LYS A 78 12.84 -0.82 2.07
N LEU A 79 11.74 -0.39 1.46
CA LEU A 79 11.04 0.83 1.87
C LEU A 79 10.55 0.75 3.31
N ILE A 80 9.99 -0.39 3.73
CA ILE A 80 9.57 -0.60 5.13
C ILE A 80 10.76 -0.53 6.09
N GLN A 81 11.90 -1.14 5.74
CA GLN A 81 13.12 -1.06 6.55
C GLN A 81 13.62 0.38 6.71
N LEU A 82 13.68 1.14 5.61
CA LEU A 82 14.08 2.55 5.65
C LEU A 82 13.08 3.39 6.46
N TRP A 83 11.79 3.09 6.34
CA TRP A 83 10.76 3.76 7.11
C TRP A 83 10.88 3.51 8.62
N LYS A 84 11.11 2.26 9.02
CA LYS A 84 11.40 1.87 10.42
C LYS A 84 12.68 2.53 10.95
N LYS A 85 13.74 2.59 10.13
CA LYS A 85 15.00 3.29 10.49
C LYS A 85 14.76 4.79 10.74
N GLN A 86 14.00 5.44 9.87
CA GLN A 86 13.71 6.87 9.99
C GLN A 86 12.71 7.21 11.11
N ASN A 87 11.85 6.26 11.46
CA ASN A 87 10.85 6.41 12.53
C ASN A 87 11.05 5.26 13.53
N PRO A 88 12.07 5.35 14.40
CA PRO A 88 12.40 4.27 15.34
C PRO A 88 11.34 4.10 16.43
N LEU A 89 10.56 5.15 16.71
CA LEU A 89 9.45 5.08 17.65
C LEU A 89 8.19 4.49 16.97
N PRO A 90 7.40 3.68 17.70
CA PRO A 90 6.10 3.20 17.24
C PRO A 90 5.20 4.33 16.73
N ILE A 91 4.71 4.22 15.49
CA ILE A 91 3.63 5.07 15.00
C ILE A 91 2.32 4.44 15.46
N GLU A 92 1.77 4.98 16.53
CA GLU A 92 0.52 4.52 17.12
C GLU A 92 -0.69 4.82 16.21
N VAL A 93 -1.44 3.77 15.88
CA VAL A 93 -2.73 3.89 15.20
C VAL A 93 -3.71 2.92 15.84
N GLY A 94 -4.75 3.45 16.50
CA GLY A 94 -5.87 2.64 16.97
C GLY A 94 -5.59 1.71 18.16
N GLY A 95 -4.54 1.97 18.96
CA GLY A 95 -4.31 1.29 20.25
C GLY A 95 -3.77 -0.14 20.16
N GLN A 96 -3.20 -0.54 19.01
CA GLN A 96 -2.52 -1.83 18.80
C GLN A 96 -1.13 -1.61 18.20
N THR A 97 -0.43 -2.69 17.83
CA THR A 97 0.93 -2.73 17.23
C THR A 97 1.21 -1.55 16.29
N SER A 98 2.46 -1.07 16.32
CA SER A 98 2.88 0.09 15.53
C SER A 98 2.51 -0.08 14.05
N LEU A 99 2.16 1.03 13.39
CA LEU A 99 1.79 1.01 11.98
C LEU A 99 2.89 0.40 11.11
N GLN A 100 4.16 0.67 11.43
CA GLN A 100 5.29 0.10 10.70
C GLN A 100 5.32 -1.44 10.81
N GLU A 101 5.02 -1.97 11.99
CA GLU A 101 4.97 -3.41 12.21
C GLU A 101 3.78 -4.04 11.52
N ALA A 102 2.60 -3.42 11.61
CA ALA A 102 1.41 -3.90 10.92
C ALA A 102 1.61 -3.98 9.39
N VAL A 103 2.30 -3.00 8.79
CA VAL A 103 2.63 -3.02 7.35
C VAL A 103 3.65 -4.12 7.01
N ASP A 104 4.62 -4.40 7.87
CA ASP A 104 5.60 -5.47 7.64
C ASP A 104 4.99 -6.86 7.79
N GLN A 105 4.11 -7.05 8.79
CA GLN A 105 3.32 -8.29 8.92
C GLN A 105 2.41 -8.48 7.70
N TRP A 106 1.76 -7.41 7.25
CA TRP A 106 0.97 -7.47 6.02
C TRP A 106 1.82 -7.79 4.79
N ARG A 107 3.06 -7.30 4.67
CA ARG A 107 3.98 -7.70 3.58
C ARG A 107 4.18 -9.21 3.56
N ILE A 108 4.34 -9.85 4.73
CA ILE A 108 4.51 -11.30 4.84
C ILE A 108 3.23 -12.02 4.39
N LEU A 109 2.08 -11.61 4.94
CA LEU A 109 0.77 -12.15 4.56
C LEU A 109 0.49 -11.99 3.05
N ARG A 110 0.80 -10.82 2.51
CA ARG A 110 0.67 -10.51 1.09
C ARG A 110 1.53 -11.42 0.23
N ASN A 111 2.79 -11.64 0.61
CA ASN A 111 3.68 -12.53 -0.12
C ASN A 111 3.14 -13.97 -0.14
N GLN A 112 2.50 -14.42 0.95
CA GLN A 112 1.79 -15.70 0.98
C GLN A 112 0.62 -15.70 -0.01
N ALA A 113 -0.22 -14.67 -0.01
CA ALA A 113 -1.35 -14.56 -0.94
C ALA A 113 -0.93 -14.47 -2.42
N VAL A 114 0.16 -13.77 -2.74
CA VAL A 114 0.60 -13.59 -4.14
C VAL A 114 1.27 -14.84 -4.69
N HIS A 115 1.98 -15.61 -3.86
CA HIS A 115 2.73 -16.78 -4.31
C HIS A 115 2.07 -18.11 -3.99
N GLY A 116 1.08 -18.14 -3.09
CA GLY A 116 0.61 -19.36 -2.44
C GLY A 116 -0.30 -20.26 -3.27
N MET A 117 -0.93 -19.75 -4.34
CA MET A 117 -1.97 -20.51 -5.06
C MET A 117 -1.45 -21.81 -5.67
N VAL A 118 -0.20 -21.80 -6.15
CA VAL A 118 0.42 -22.92 -6.87
C VAL A 118 1.75 -23.36 -6.26
N LYS A 119 2.25 -22.63 -5.26
CA LYS A 119 3.60 -22.86 -4.72
C LYS A 119 3.53 -23.85 -3.56
N SER A 120 4.26 -24.95 -3.67
CA SER A 120 4.54 -25.88 -2.58
C SER A 120 6.04 -26.17 -2.48
N HIS A 121 6.48 -26.76 -1.37
CA HIS A 121 7.83 -27.33 -1.32
C HIS A 121 7.87 -28.57 -2.22
N PRO A 122 8.98 -28.83 -2.95
CA PRO A 122 9.13 -30.05 -3.73
C PRO A 122 8.81 -31.29 -2.88
N GLY A 123 7.88 -32.13 -3.34
CA GLY A 123 7.43 -33.32 -2.62
C GLY A 123 6.34 -33.08 -1.55
N THR A 124 5.83 -31.87 -1.39
CA THR A 124 4.70 -31.56 -0.51
C THR A 124 3.46 -31.12 -1.29
N PRO A 125 2.24 -31.47 -0.82
CA PRO A 125 1.01 -30.94 -1.39
C PRO A 125 0.98 -29.41 -1.36
N THR A 126 0.30 -28.82 -2.34
CA THR A 126 -0.04 -27.39 -2.28
C THR A 126 -1.14 -27.17 -1.24
N VAL A 127 -1.16 -25.98 -0.65
CA VAL A 127 -2.23 -25.56 0.27
C VAL A 127 -3.60 -25.74 -0.43
N PRO A 128 -4.64 -26.22 0.28
CA PRO A 128 -6.00 -26.28 -0.28
C PRO A 128 -6.43 -24.94 -0.85
N VAL A 129 -7.21 -24.97 -1.94
CA VAL A 129 -7.65 -23.75 -2.64
C VAL A 129 -8.46 -22.84 -1.72
N ASP A 130 -9.33 -23.41 -0.87
CA ASP A 130 -10.15 -22.63 0.05
C ASP A 130 -9.32 -21.92 1.12
N ASP A 131 -8.28 -22.58 1.64
CA ASP A 131 -7.34 -21.97 2.59
C ASP A 131 -6.55 -20.83 1.92
N PHE A 132 -6.15 -21.02 0.66
CA PHE A 132 -5.51 -19.96 -0.13
C PHE A 132 -6.44 -18.76 -0.32
N LEU A 133 -7.71 -19.00 -0.70
CA LEU A 133 -8.69 -17.94 -0.90
C LEU A 133 -8.95 -17.17 0.39
N ALA A 134 -9.02 -17.85 1.54
CA ALA A 134 -9.15 -17.22 2.85
C ALA A 134 -7.94 -16.32 3.20
N VAL A 135 -6.72 -16.76 2.86
CA VAL A 135 -5.50 -15.95 3.03
C VAL A 135 -5.53 -14.72 2.12
N ALA A 136 -5.93 -14.88 0.86
CA ALA A 136 -6.02 -13.77 -0.10
C ALA A 136 -7.08 -12.74 0.33
N GLU A 137 -8.25 -13.19 0.79
CA GLU A 137 -9.31 -12.34 1.32
C GLU A 137 -8.80 -11.52 2.51
N ARG A 138 -8.21 -12.19 3.50
CA ARG A 138 -7.64 -11.54 4.68
C ARG A 138 -6.61 -10.49 4.28
N ALA A 139 -5.68 -10.85 3.39
CA ALA A 139 -4.65 -9.94 2.90
C ALA A 139 -5.26 -8.70 2.21
N ALA A 140 -6.31 -8.87 1.41
CA ALA A 140 -6.97 -7.75 0.74
C ALA A 140 -7.71 -6.83 1.72
N HIS A 141 -8.38 -7.37 2.74
CA HIS A 141 -9.07 -6.55 3.73
C HIS A 141 -8.11 -5.79 4.65
N GLU A 142 -7.08 -6.47 5.17
CA GLU A 142 -6.03 -5.82 5.97
C GLU A 142 -5.27 -4.77 5.15
N GLY A 143 -4.94 -5.08 3.90
CA GLY A 143 -4.24 -4.16 3.01
C GLY A 143 -5.06 -2.90 2.70
N THR A 144 -6.39 -3.02 2.59
CA THR A 144 -7.28 -1.85 2.44
C THR A 144 -7.20 -0.91 3.63
N LEU A 145 -7.22 -1.45 4.84
CA LEU A 145 -7.11 -0.67 6.07
C LEU A 145 -5.73 0.01 6.14
N LEU A 146 -4.66 -0.75 5.94
CA LEU A 146 -3.29 -0.24 6.03
C LEU A 146 -3.00 0.81 4.96
N ALA A 147 -3.44 0.62 3.72
CA ALA A 147 -3.25 1.60 2.64
C ALA A 147 -3.94 2.95 2.93
N LYS A 148 -5.11 2.93 3.59
CA LYS A 148 -5.77 4.15 4.08
C LYS A 148 -4.97 4.78 5.21
N THR A 149 -4.63 3.99 6.22
CA THR A 149 -3.90 4.46 7.41
C THR A 149 -2.55 5.09 7.06
N VAL A 150 -1.75 4.42 6.21
CA VAL A 150 -0.46 4.97 5.73
C VAL A 150 -0.68 6.25 4.93
N SER A 151 -1.69 6.29 4.04
CA SER A 151 -2.01 7.51 3.29
C SER A 151 -2.38 8.69 4.21
N GLU A 152 -3.14 8.42 5.26
CA GLU A 152 -3.52 9.43 6.25
C GLU A 152 -2.33 9.89 7.08
N TRP A 153 -1.49 8.95 7.53
CA TRP A 153 -0.26 9.26 8.27
C TRP A 153 0.70 10.12 7.44
N CYS A 154 1.02 9.72 6.19
CA CYS A 154 1.88 10.52 5.31
C CYS A 154 1.31 11.92 5.06
N ARG A 155 -0.01 12.05 4.91
CA ARG A 155 -0.68 13.35 4.75
C ARG A 155 -0.55 14.21 6.00
N LYS A 156 -0.65 13.63 7.20
CA LYS A 156 -0.48 14.36 8.47
C LYS A 156 0.95 14.85 8.60
N ILE A 157 1.95 13.96 8.44
CA ILE A 157 3.37 14.31 8.55
C ILE A 157 3.77 15.40 7.57
N ARG A 158 3.35 15.30 6.30
CA ARG A 158 3.66 16.34 5.31
C ARG A 158 3.14 17.72 5.74
N LYS A 159 1.92 17.79 6.29
CA LYS A 159 1.35 19.05 6.80
C LYS A 159 2.11 19.60 8.01
N TYR A 160 2.64 18.74 8.89
CA TYR A 160 3.47 19.17 10.01
C TYR A 160 4.80 19.76 9.51
N GLN A 161 5.48 19.07 8.60
CA GLN A 161 6.73 19.53 8.00
C GLN A 161 6.56 20.83 7.21
N GLU A 162 5.46 20.96 6.45
CA GLU A 162 5.11 22.22 5.77
C GLU A 162 5.01 23.36 6.78
N LYS A 163 4.34 23.18 7.93
CA LYS A 163 4.18 24.22 8.95
C LYS A 163 5.47 24.59 9.66
N GLU A 164 6.32 23.63 10.01
CA GLU A 164 7.61 23.89 10.67
C GLU A 164 8.57 24.66 9.77
N ASN A 165 8.52 24.44 8.45
CA ASN A 165 9.36 25.19 7.49
C ASN A 165 8.91 26.64 7.25
N TYR A 166 7.77 27.09 7.81
CA TYR A 166 7.30 28.49 7.77
C TYR A 166 7.54 29.24 9.08
N LEU A 167 8.19 28.62 10.08
CA LEU A 167 8.62 29.22 11.35
C LEU A 167 10.14 29.37 11.36
#